data_AF-A0A7H2BBI8-F1
#
_entry.id   AF-A0A7H2BBI8-F1
#
_cell.length_a   1.000
_cell.length_b   1.000
_cell.length_c   1.000
_cell.angle_alpha   90.00
_cell.angle_beta   90.00
_cell.angle_gamma   90.00
#
_symmetry.space_group_name_H-M   'P 1'
#
loop_
_entity.id
_entity.type
_entity.pdbx_description
1 polymer ?
#
loop_
_entity_poly.entity_id
_entity_poly.type
_entity_poly.pdbx_seq_one_letter_code
_entity_poly.pdbx_strand_id
1 'polypeptide(L)'
;MTDPRLATSTDFGRMYAREVGGELLVPSITTVIGQQASDLSGWHGYMAAKAVLEDSRASRPMHSNGMKFAIIRDAASASERYRDQAAARGDRVHNYAENIALRAMGKDHELERTREELLQHGEQAYADRLDEWWDAWRPRPLAAEVTVWNETVGYAGTLDLVAEIAGRVCIIDYKTKGTDKRGRVKPLDNKVVMQLVAGVKAEEALVDAEAGQWQPWQYGSAPILMGVAVGETQVLPQQANPNVLKENWRKFCALRRVWEINRLLDEETGDHLMPVVPPPAHLLATPPAVDPAQVVEPVSVQEVEGAPSLEELALDASSETATALSSIEEPTAERGN
;
A
#
# COMPACT_ATOMS: atom_id res chain seq x y z
N MET A 1 14.19 5.35 -8.80
CA MET A 1 13.91 3.93 -8.56
C MET A 1 14.01 3.22 -9.90
N THR A 2 14.87 2.21 -10.03
CA THR A 2 14.61 1.15 -11.01
C THR A 2 13.35 0.47 -10.52
N ASP A 3 12.24 0.60 -11.24
CA ASP A 3 11.04 -0.16 -10.91
C ASP A 3 11.42 -1.63 -10.73
N PRO A 4 10.90 -2.33 -9.71
CA PRO A 4 11.18 -3.75 -9.52
C PRO A 4 10.94 -4.46 -10.85
N ARG A 5 11.91 -5.25 -11.34
CA ARG A 5 11.92 -5.76 -12.72
C ARG A 5 10.65 -6.51 -13.13
N LEU A 6 9.92 -7.04 -12.15
CA LEU A 6 8.68 -7.81 -12.33
C LEU A 6 7.40 -7.00 -12.05
N ALA A 7 7.52 -5.71 -11.74
CA ALA A 7 6.41 -4.86 -11.33
C ALA A 7 6.06 -3.81 -12.39
N THR A 8 4.76 -3.66 -12.66
CA THR A 8 4.23 -2.66 -13.59
C THR A 8 3.07 -1.93 -12.94
N SER A 9 2.98 -0.62 -13.18
CA SER A 9 1.83 0.18 -12.73
C SER A 9 0.66 0.02 -13.72
N THR A 10 -0.51 -0.35 -13.21
CA THR A 10 -1.76 -0.47 -13.98
C THR A 10 -2.86 0.36 -13.32
N ASP A 11 -4.06 0.38 -13.93
CA ASP A 11 -5.23 1.04 -13.34
C ASP A 11 -5.66 0.41 -12.01
N PHE A 12 -5.29 -0.86 -11.77
CA PHE A 12 -5.53 -1.57 -10.51
C PHE A 12 -4.38 -1.41 -9.50
N GLY A 13 -3.45 -0.48 -9.76
CA GLY A 13 -2.26 -0.23 -8.96
C GLY A 13 -1.02 -0.96 -9.45
N ARG A 14 0.03 -1.02 -8.62
CA ARG A 14 1.25 -1.75 -8.97
C ARG A 14 0.99 -3.25 -8.89
N MET A 15 1.22 -3.97 -9.98
CA MET A 15 1.01 -5.41 -10.14
C MET A 15 2.34 -6.11 -10.42
N TYR A 16 2.44 -7.40 -10.10
CA TYR A 16 3.64 -8.22 -10.28
C TYR A 16 3.38 -9.42 -11.20
N ALA A 17 4.39 -9.74 -12.02
CA ALA A 17 4.51 -10.99 -12.78
C ALA A 17 5.48 -11.97 -12.09
N ARG A 18 5.44 -13.24 -12.52
CA ARG A 18 6.38 -14.28 -12.06
C ARG A 18 7.75 -14.21 -12.75
N GLU A 19 7.80 -13.63 -13.94
CA GLU A 19 8.99 -13.51 -14.79
C GLU A 19 8.92 -12.24 -15.65
N VAL A 20 10.05 -11.80 -16.19
CA VAL A 20 10.13 -10.59 -17.03
C VAL A 20 9.26 -10.77 -18.28
N GLY A 21 8.33 -9.83 -18.51
CA GLY A 21 7.40 -9.89 -19.63
C GLY A 21 6.25 -10.88 -19.47
N GLY A 22 6.15 -11.57 -18.33
CA GLY A 22 5.03 -12.45 -18.00
C GLY A 22 3.74 -11.71 -17.68
N GLU A 23 2.67 -12.47 -17.47
CA GLU A 23 1.35 -11.96 -17.06
C GLU A 23 1.40 -11.31 -15.67
N LEU A 24 0.68 -10.20 -15.50
CA LEU A 24 0.54 -9.50 -14.22
C LEU A 24 -0.55 -10.18 -13.38
N LEU A 25 -0.15 -10.90 -12.34
CA LEU A 25 -1.06 -11.79 -11.60
C LEU A 25 -1.55 -11.18 -10.29
N VAL A 26 -0.68 -10.51 -9.54
CA VAL A 26 -0.97 -10.13 -8.14
C VAL A 26 -0.61 -8.68 -7.83
N PRO A 27 -1.37 -8.00 -6.94
CA PRO A 27 -1.06 -6.64 -6.52
C PRO A 27 0.15 -6.58 -5.61
N SER A 28 0.79 -5.40 -5.60
CA SER A 28 1.85 -5.09 -4.64
C SER A 28 1.31 -4.98 -3.20
N ILE A 29 2.17 -5.25 -2.21
CA ILE A 29 1.87 -4.99 -0.78
C ILE A 29 1.34 -3.56 -0.58
N THR A 30 1.96 -2.57 -1.23
CA THR A 30 1.53 -1.17 -1.13
C THR A 30 0.19 -0.89 -1.80
N THR A 31 -0.13 -1.58 -2.90
CA THR A 31 -1.43 -1.50 -3.58
C THR A 31 -2.55 -2.02 -2.66
N VAL A 32 -2.31 -3.15 -2.00
CA VAL A 32 -3.24 -3.73 -1.02
C VAL A 32 -3.47 -2.80 0.16
N ILE A 33 -2.39 -2.29 0.78
CA ILE A 33 -2.49 -1.33 1.90
C ILE A 33 -3.22 -0.04 1.46
N GLY A 34 -3.10 0.34 0.19
CA GLY A 34 -3.77 1.48 -0.42
C GLY A 34 -5.30 1.42 -0.39
N GLN A 35 -5.90 0.23 -0.25
CA GLN A 35 -7.36 0.08 -0.08
C GLN A 35 -7.85 0.61 1.28
N GLN A 36 -6.95 0.82 2.23
CA GLN A 36 -7.34 1.38 3.51
C GLN A 36 -7.79 2.83 3.36
N ALA A 37 -9.01 3.12 3.84
CA ALA A 37 -9.52 4.49 3.88
C ALA A 37 -8.53 5.44 4.58
N SER A 38 -8.28 6.58 3.95
CA SER A 38 -7.46 7.66 4.49
C SER A 38 -8.14 9.00 4.24
N ASP A 39 -8.09 9.88 5.24
CA ASP A 39 -8.60 11.25 5.11
C ASP A 39 -7.42 12.23 5.19
N LEU A 40 -7.12 12.84 4.04
CA LEU A 40 -6.10 13.88 3.88
C LEU A 40 -6.71 15.24 3.57
N SER A 41 -8.04 15.39 3.65
CA SER A 41 -8.76 16.61 3.29
C SER A 41 -8.24 17.84 4.05
N GLY A 42 -8.03 17.71 5.36
CA GLY A 42 -7.48 18.77 6.19
C GLY A 42 -6.05 19.17 5.80
N TRP A 43 -5.22 18.20 5.41
CA TRP A 43 -3.86 18.47 4.94
C TRP A 43 -3.84 19.15 3.57
N HIS A 44 -4.69 18.71 2.63
CA HIS A 44 -4.86 19.36 1.33
C HIS A 44 -5.28 20.83 1.48
N GLY A 45 -6.27 21.10 2.33
CA GLY A 45 -6.71 22.47 2.63
C GLY A 45 -5.59 23.34 3.22
N TYR A 46 -4.82 22.80 4.17
CA TYR A 46 -3.66 23.50 4.73
C TYR A 46 -2.59 23.81 3.67
N MET A 47 -2.23 22.84 2.83
CA MET A 47 -1.20 23.03 1.79
C MET A 47 -1.60 24.08 0.76
N ALA A 48 -2.87 24.08 0.33
CA ALA A 48 -3.38 25.10 -0.58
C ALA A 48 -3.34 26.49 0.07
N ALA A 49 -3.83 26.63 1.32
CA ALA A 49 -3.81 27.90 2.03
C ALA A 49 -2.38 28.43 2.23
N LYS A 50 -1.45 27.54 2.62
CA LYS A 50 -0.03 27.87 2.76
C LYS A 50 0.57 28.36 1.44
N ALA A 51 0.30 27.66 0.33
CA ALA A 51 0.83 28.03 -0.98
C ALA A 51 0.35 29.42 -1.43
N VAL A 52 -0.89 29.81 -1.12
CA VAL A 52 -1.37 31.18 -1.38
C VAL A 52 -0.60 32.21 -0.55
N LEU A 53 -0.36 31.94 0.74
CA LEU A 53 0.35 32.86 1.63
C LEU A 53 1.83 33.04 1.25
N GLU A 54 2.46 32.02 0.70
CA GLU A 54 3.87 32.03 0.26
C GLU A 54 4.04 32.56 -1.17
N ASP A 55 2.96 32.77 -1.93
CA ASP A 55 3.02 33.27 -3.28
C ASP A 55 3.27 34.79 -3.31
N SER A 56 4.42 35.21 -3.84
CA SER A 56 4.77 36.63 -3.98
C SER A 56 3.78 37.47 -4.81
N ARG A 57 2.94 36.84 -5.64
CA ARG A 57 1.86 37.50 -6.38
C ARG A 57 0.70 37.87 -5.46
N ALA A 58 0.50 37.13 -4.37
CA ALA A 58 -0.58 37.33 -3.39
C ALA A 58 -0.46 38.64 -2.62
N SER A 59 0.75 39.20 -2.45
CA SER A 59 0.98 40.46 -1.76
C SER A 59 0.71 41.71 -2.62
N ARG A 60 0.47 41.54 -3.92
CA ARG A 60 0.25 42.65 -4.85
C ARG A 60 -1.23 43.03 -4.87
N PRO A 61 -1.59 44.34 -4.96
CA PRO A 61 -2.98 44.75 -5.14
C PRO A 61 -3.61 44.07 -6.36
N MET A 62 -4.50 43.10 -6.15
CA MET A 62 -5.07 42.28 -7.22
C MET A 62 -6.29 42.94 -7.85
N HIS A 63 -6.08 43.55 -9.01
CA HIS A 63 -7.14 44.19 -9.79
C HIS A 63 -7.71 43.27 -10.89
N SER A 64 -7.05 42.13 -11.16
CA SER A 64 -7.46 41.18 -12.20
C SER A 64 -7.95 39.86 -11.60
N ASN A 65 -9.17 39.46 -11.96
CA ASN A 65 -9.72 38.16 -11.59
C ASN A 65 -8.92 36.99 -12.20
N GLY A 66 -8.30 37.18 -13.38
CA GLY A 66 -7.46 36.15 -13.99
C GLY A 66 -6.25 35.77 -13.13
N MET A 67 -5.62 36.76 -12.48
CA MET A 67 -4.49 36.51 -11.57
C MET A 67 -4.93 35.77 -10.31
N LYS A 68 -6.12 36.08 -9.77
CA LYS A 68 -6.70 35.37 -8.62
C LYS A 68 -6.94 33.89 -8.96
N PHE A 69 -7.56 33.61 -10.11
CA PHE A 69 -7.81 32.23 -10.55
C PHE A 69 -6.52 31.44 -10.78
N ALA A 70 -5.48 32.07 -11.35
CA ALA A 70 -4.19 31.42 -11.54
C ALA A 70 -3.57 30.98 -10.20
N ILE A 71 -3.57 31.86 -9.20
CA ILE A 71 -3.02 31.55 -7.87
C ILE A 71 -3.83 30.46 -7.18
N ILE A 72 -5.16 30.50 -7.25
CA ILE A 72 -6.03 29.47 -6.67
C ILE A 72 -5.73 28.10 -7.30
N ARG A 73 -5.63 28.04 -8.64
CA ARG A 73 -5.32 26.80 -9.34
C ARG A 73 -3.93 26.26 -8.99
N ASP A 74 -2.93 27.14 -8.94
CA ASP A 74 -1.57 26.76 -8.58
C ASP A 74 -1.52 26.27 -7.11
N ALA A 75 -2.26 26.90 -6.21
CA ALA A 75 -2.37 26.50 -4.81
C ALA A 75 -3.15 25.20 -4.62
N ALA A 76 -4.21 24.96 -5.40
CA ALA A 76 -5.02 23.74 -5.33
C ALA A 76 -4.19 22.47 -5.62
N SER A 77 -3.18 22.58 -6.47
CA SER A 77 -2.25 21.50 -6.82
C SER A 77 -1.00 21.44 -5.91
N ALA A 78 -0.92 22.28 -4.86
CA ALA A 78 0.26 22.34 -4.00
C ALA A 78 0.51 21.05 -3.20
N SER A 79 -0.56 20.40 -2.74
CA SER A 79 -0.45 19.11 -2.04
C SER A 79 0.09 18.00 -2.94
N GLU A 80 -0.40 17.92 -4.18
CA GLU A 80 0.05 16.95 -5.18
C GLU A 80 1.54 17.14 -5.48
N ARG A 81 1.95 18.38 -5.80
CA ARG A 81 3.38 18.69 -6.03
C ARG A 81 4.25 18.33 -4.84
N TYR A 82 3.81 18.65 -3.62
CA TYR A 82 4.56 18.30 -2.42
C TYR A 82 4.67 16.77 -2.23
N ARG A 83 3.58 16.04 -2.48
CA ARG A 83 3.54 14.58 -2.40
C ARG A 83 4.50 13.97 -3.40
N ASP A 84 4.49 14.44 -4.64
CA ASP A 84 5.32 13.89 -5.72
C ASP A 84 6.80 14.20 -5.48
N GLN A 85 7.14 15.40 -5.00
CA GLN A 85 8.50 15.74 -4.55
C GLN A 85 8.96 14.86 -3.39
N ALA A 86 8.07 14.60 -2.42
CA ALA A 86 8.36 13.73 -1.29
C ALA A 86 8.55 12.26 -1.71
N ALA A 87 7.79 11.79 -2.70
CA ALA A 87 7.95 10.46 -3.29
C ALA A 87 9.29 10.34 -4.02
N ALA A 88 9.63 11.29 -4.90
CA ALA A 88 10.90 11.30 -5.62
C ALA A 88 12.12 11.35 -4.68
N ARG A 89 12.03 12.11 -3.57
CA ARG A 89 13.03 12.08 -2.50
C ARG A 89 13.14 10.70 -1.86
N GLY A 90 11.99 10.09 -1.54
CA GLY A 90 11.92 8.73 -1.01
C GLY A 90 12.69 7.76 -1.89
N ASP A 91 12.45 7.79 -3.20
CA ASP A 91 13.11 6.92 -4.16
C ASP A 91 14.63 7.11 -4.20
N ARG A 92 15.12 8.36 -4.15
CA ARG A 92 16.56 8.64 -4.12
C ARG A 92 17.21 8.15 -2.82
N VAL A 93 16.55 8.34 -1.68
CA VAL A 93 17.07 7.89 -0.39
C VAL A 93 17.08 6.37 -0.29
N HIS A 94 16.04 5.68 -0.80
CA HIS A 94 16.04 4.20 -0.87
C HIS A 94 17.13 3.69 -1.79
N ASN A 95 17.30 4.28 -2.99
CA ASN A 95 18.37 3.91 -3.91
C ASN A 95 19.75 4.05 -3.27
N TYR A 96 19.99 5.13 -2.51
CA TYR A 96 21.22 5.26 -1.74
C TYR A 96 21.36 4.17 -0.66
N ALA A 97 20.30 3.90 0.11
CA ALA A 97 20.28 2.87 1.15
C ALA A 97 20.55 1.46 0.61
N GLU A 98 19.96 1.11 -0.53
CA GLU A 98 20.22 -0.13 -1.27
C GLU A 98 21.71 -0.24 -1.61
N ASN A 99 22.31 0.81 -2.17
CA ASN A 99 23.72 0.80 -2.57
C ASN A 99 24.68 0.68 -1.38
N ILE A 100 24.32 1.20 -0.19
CA ILE A 100 25.07 0.91 1.04
C ILE A 100 25.01 -0.59 1.35
N ALA A 101 23.82 -1.21 1.26
CA ALA A 101 23.65 -2.63 1.54
C ALA A 101 24.38 -3.51 0.52
N LEU A 102 24.27 -3.21 -0.79
CA LEU A 102 24.99 -3.92 -1.85
C LEU A 102 26.51 -3.89 -1.63
N ARG A 103 27.06 -2.71 -1.31
CA ARG A 103 28.47 -2.57 -0.95
C ARG A 103 28.85 -3.44 0.25
N ALA A 104 28.06 -3.42 1.32
CA ALA A 104 28.32 -4.24 2.51
C ALA A 104 28.23 -5.75 2.23
N MET A 105 27.45 -6.15 1.23
CA MET A 105 27.37 -7.54 0.72
C MET A 105 28.51 -7.90 -0.25
N GLY A 106 29.35 -6.94 -0.64
CA GLY A 106 30.39 -7.14 -1.66
C GLY A 106 29.82 -7.35 -3.08
N LYS A 107 28.61 -6.85 -3.34
CA LYS A 107 27.97 -6.84 -4.67
C LYS A 107 28.29 -5.55 -5.42
N ASP A 108 28.07 -5.56 -6.73
CA ASP A 108 28.15 -4.36 -7.56
C ASP A 108 27.23 -3.26 -7.01
N HIS A 109 27.75 -2.04 -6.95
CA HIS A 109 27.06 -0.90 -6.36
C HIS A 109 27.51 0.41 -7.04
N GLU A 110 26.69 1.45 -6.91
CA GLU A 110 26.89 2.80 -7.43
C GLU A 110 26.77 3.85 -6.31
N LEU A 111 27.36 3.58 -5.15
CA LEU A 111 27.24 4.41 -3.95
C LEU A 111 27.62 5.87 -4.18
N GLU A 112 28.72 6.13 -4.89
CA GLU A 112 29.20 7.48 -5.17
C GLU A 112 28.20 8.24 -6.06
N ARG A 113 27.67 7.58 -7.10
CA ARG A 113 26.66 8.15 -8.01
C ARG A 113 25.39 8.51 -7.26
N THR A 114 24.89 7.59 -6.43
CA THR A 114 23.65 7.78 -5.68
C THR A 114 23.78 8.82 -4.58
N ARG A 115 24.97 8.95 -3.95
CA ARG A 115 25.27 10.04 -3.02
C ARG A 115 25.33 11.40 -3.72
N GLU A 116 25.94 11.46 -4.90
CA GLU A 116 25.99 12.68 -5.71
C GLU A 116 24.59 13.10 -6.16
N GLU A 117 23.73 12.15 -6.53
CA GLU A 117 22.32 12.41 -6.86
C GLU A 117 21.58 13.08 -5.68
N LEU A 118 21.73 12.58 -4.46
CA LEU A 118 21.16 13.23 -3.26
C LEU A 118 21.71 14.65 -3.06
N LEU A 119 23.01 14.87 -3.26
CA LEU A 119 23.62 16.20 -3.16
C LEU A 119 23.03 17.19 -4.18
N GLN A 120 22.88 16.76 -5.43
CA GLN A 120 22.31 17.59 -6.51
C GLN A 120 20.86 18.02 -6.23
N HIS A 121 20.12 17.20 -5.47
CA HIS A 121 18.76 17.50 -5.04
C HIS A 121 18.67 18.20 -3.67
N GLY A 122 19.79 18.53 -3.02
CA GLY A 122 19.82 19.16 -1.70
C GLY A 122 19.42 18.23 -0.55
N GLU A 123 19.56 16.93 -0.75
CA GLU A 123 19.12 15.87 0.16
C GLU A 123 20.30 15.20 0.89
N GLN A 124 21.49 15.81 0.86
CA GLN A 124 22.70 15.23 1.46
C GLN A 124 22.55 14.90 2.96
N ALA A 125 21.71 15.65 3.69
CA ALA A 125 21.49 15.42 5.10
C ALA A 125 20.87 14.04 5.38
N TYR A 126 20.06 13.50 4.45
CA TYR A 126 19.53 12.15 4.57
C TYR A 126 20.64 11.10 4.44
N ALA A 127 21.56 11.28 3.49
CA ALA A 127 22.72 10.41 3.31
C ALA A 127 23.59 10.40 4.57
N ASP A 128 23.95 11.58 5.09
CA ASP A 128 24.83 11.68 6.24
C ASP A 128 24.24 11.02 7.50
N ARG A 129 22.93 11.20 7.76
CA ARG A 129 22.28 10.54 8.91
C ARG A 129 22.15 9.04 8.70
N LEU A 130 21.97 8.58 7.47
CA LEU A 130 21.92 7.16 7.15
C LEU A 130 23.30 6.51 7.34
N ASP A 131 24.37 7.16 6.89
CA ASP A 131 25.75 6.72 7.10
C ASP A 131 26.07 6.57 8.60
N GLU A 132 25.73 7.58 9.41
CA GLU A 132 25.87 7.52 10.88
C GLU A 132 25.11 6.36 11.51
N TRP A 133 23.89 6.08 11.03
CA TRP A 133 23.11 4.95 11.50
C TRP A 133 23.76 3.61 11.15
N TRP A 134 24.25 3.46 9.92
CA TRP A 134 24.98 2.26 9.48
C TRP A 134 26.25 2.03 10.29
N ASP A 135 27.02 3.09 10.58
CA ASP A 135 28.22 3.00 11.41
C ASP A 135 27.92 2.61 12.86
N ALA A 136 26.83 3.13 13.42
CA ALA A 136 26.42 2.87 14.80
C ALA A 136 25.78 1.50 15.00
N TRP A 137 24.90 1.08 14.07
CA TRP A 137 24.12 -0.16 14.19
C TRP A 137 24.80 -1.36 13.54
N ARG A 138 25.73 -1.12 12.61
CA ARG A 138 26.47 -2.13 11.84
C ARG A 138 25.58 -3.27 11.33
N PRO A 139 24.52 -2.98 10.55
CA PRO A 139 23.73 -4.03 9.93
C PRO A 139 24.61 -4.92 9.06
N ARG A 140 24.42 -6.24 9.16
CA ARG A 140 25.03 -7.22 8.26
C ARG A 140 23.95 -7.69 7.28
N PRO A 141 23.92 -7.17 6.04
CA PRO A 141 22.84 -7.47 5.11
C PRO A 141 22.85 -8.95 4.71
N LEU A 142 21.66 -9.51 4.61
CA LEU A 142 21.39 -10.87 4.14
C LEU A 142 20.70 -10.85 2.78
N ALA A 143 19.82 -9.86 2.56
CA ALA A 143 19.20 -9.54 1.28
C ALA A 143 18.87 -8.04 1.21
N ALA A 144 18.95 -7.43 0.04
CA ALA A 144 18.59 -6.02 -0.21
C ALA A 144 17.69 -5.96 -1.45
N GLU A 145 16.67 -5.10 -1.41
CA GLU A 145 15.66 -4.93 -2.48
C GLU A 145 15.15 -6.27 -3.04
N VAL A 146 14.81 -7.20 -2.13
CA VAL A 146 14.39 -8.55 -2.50
C VAL A 146 12.90 -8.59 -2.83
N THR A 147 12.57 -9.03 -4.05
CA THR A 147 11.19 -9.30 -4.43
C THR A 147 10.71 -10.60 -3.79
N VAL A 148 9.55 -10.54 -3.15
CA VAL A 148 8.90 -11.64 -2.43
C VAL A 148 7.49 -11.87 -2.95
N TRP A 149 7.02 -13.11 -2.83
CA TRP A 149 5.72 -13.56 -3.30
C TRP A 149 5.00 -14.36 -2.22
N ASN A 150 3.68 -14.22 -2.14
CA ASN A 150 2.80 -15.08 -1.37
C ASN A 150 1.67 -15.55 -2.30
N GLU A 151 1.66 -16.84 -2.60
CA GLU A 151 0.69 -17.43 -3.50
C GLU A 151 -0.67 -17.58 -2.82
N THR A 152 -0.66 -18.00 -1.55
CA THR A 152 -1.89 -18.30 -0.79
C THR A 152 -2.87 -17.13 -0.69
N VAL A 153 -2.37 -15.91 -0.45
CA VAL A 153 -3.15 -14.67 -0.35
C VAL A 153 -3.13 -13.90 -1.67
N GLY A 154 -2.20 -14.22 -2.57
CA GLY A 154 -2.10 -13.60 -3.90
C GLY A 154 -1.59 -12.17 -3.84
N TYR A 155 -0.37 -11.95 -3.36
CA TYR A 155 0.32 -10.65 -3.43
C TYR A 155 1.82 -10.83 -3.62
N ALA A 156 2.49 -9.75 -4.04
CA ALA A 156 3.93 -9.66 -4.10
C ALA A 156 4.43 -8.30 -3.60
N GLY A 157 5.72 -8.17 -3.36
CA GLY A 157 6.31 -6.90 -2.95
C GLY A 157 7.83 -6.94 -3.01
N THR A 158 8.45 -5.79 -2.82
CA THR A 158 9.91 -5.69 -2.70
C THR A 158 10.22 -5.18 -1.30
N LEU A 159 11.11 -5.88 -0.58
CA LEU A 159 11.53 -5.54 0.77
C LEU A 159 12.88 -4.83 0.72
N ASP A 160 12.98 -3.67 1.39
CA ASP A 160 14.18 -2.83 1.31
C ASP A 160 15.42 -3.58 1.81
N LEU A 161 15.35 -4.18 3.01
CA LEU A 161 16.51 -4.82 3.62
C LEU A 161 16.12 -5.96 4.57
N VAL A 162 16.77 -7.10 4.43
CA VAL A 162 16.88 -8.12 5.47
C VAL A 162 18.32 -8.10 5.97
N ALA A 163 18.53 -7.88 7.26
CA ALA A 163 19.86 -7.79 7.85
C ALA A 163 19.90 -8.42 9.23
N GLU A 164 21.08 -8.88 9.63
CA GLU A 164 21.37 -9.21 11.01
C GLU A 164 21.90 -7.98 11.73
N ILE A 165 21.28 -7.63 12.86
CA ILE A 165 21.72 -6.56 13.76
C ILE A 165 21.86 -7.18 15.15
N ALA A 166 23.05 -7.06 15.75
CA ALA A 166 23.36 -7.64 17.07
C ALA A 166 22.96 -9.13 17.19
N GLY A 167 23.22 -9.92 16.14
CA GLY A 167 22.92 -11.37 16.10
C GLY A 167 21.43 -11.71 15.91
N ARG A 168 20.59 -10.73 15.55
CA ARG A 168 19.15 -10.93 15.34
C ARG A 168 18.77 -10.55 13.91
N VAL A 169 18.14 -11.48 13.19
CA VAL A 169 17.59 -11.21 11.85
C VAL A 169 16.46 -10.20 11.98
N CYS A 170 16.54 -9.15 11.17
CA CYS A 170 15.59 -8.06 11.08
C CYS A 170 15.08 -7.94 9.64
N ILE A 171 13.76 -7.82 9.46
CA ILE A 171 13.19 -7.26 8.21
C ILE A 171 12.99 -5.77 8.43
N ILE A 172 13.58 -4.97 7.54
CA ILE A 172 13.70 -3.54 7.68
C ILE A 172 12.95 -2.86 6.52
N ASP A 173 12.18 -1.84 6.87
CA ASP A 173 11.50 -0.95 5.93
C ASP A 173 11.94 0.50 6.21
N TYR A 174 12.67 1.09 5.28
CA TYR A 174 13.05 2.49 5.31
C TYR A 174 11.86 3.36 4.94
N LYS A 175 11.74 4.51 5.61
CA LYS A 175 10.76 5.53 5.25
C LYS A 175 11.36 6.91 5.46
N THR A 176 11.34 7.74 4.43
CA THR A 176 11.72 9.15 4.58
C THR A 176 10.68 9.89 5.42
N LYS A 177 11.15 10.68 6.38
CA LYS A 177 10.31 11.49 7.27
C LYS A 177 10.88 12.88 7.43
N GLY A 178 9.97 13.86 7.48
CA GLY A 178 10.33 15.22 7.86
C GLY A 178 10.52 15.35 9.37
N THR A 179 10.99 16.51 9.79
CA THR A 179 11.18 16.85 11.20
C THR A 179 9.98 17.58 11.79
N ASP A 180 9.83 17.49 13.11
CA ASP A 180 8.88 18.27 13.89
C ASP A 180 9.46 19.63 14.31
N LYS A 181 8.64 20.45 14.99
CA LYS A 181 9.05 21.79 15.46
C LYS A 181 10.19 21.76 16.50
N ARG A 182 10.52 20.60 17.06
CA ARG A 182 11.59 20.38 18.02
C ARG A 182 12.84 19.81 17.35
N GLY A 183 12.87 19.71 16.02
CA GLY A 183 13.97 19.17 15.25
C GLY A 183 14.05 17.63 15.27
N ARG A 184 13.04 16.93 15.79
CA ARG A 184 13.02 15.46 15.86
C ARG A 184 12.34 14.88 14.64
N VAL A 185 12.82 13.73 14.17
CA VAL A 185 12.16 13.03 13.05
C VAL A 185 10.78 12.54 13.49
N LYS A 186 9.78 12.79 12.62
CA LYS A 186 8.40 12.35 12.86
C LYS A 186 8.32 10.83 12.94
N PRO A 187 7.46 10.27 13.80
CA PRO A 187 7.29 8.82 13.92
C PRO A 187 6.76 8.21 12.62
N LEU A 188 6.90 6.89 12.52
CA LEU A 188 6.37 6.14 11.39
C LEU A 188 4.84 6.05 11.48
N ASP A 189 4.23 5.82 10.33
CA ASP A 189 2.82 5.50 10.26
C ASP A 189 2.62 4.03 10.67
N ASN A 190 1.54 3.74 11.41
CA ASN A 190 1.23 2.38 11.84
C ASN A 190 1.10 1.39 10.67
N LYS A 191 0.75 1.86 9.46
CA LYS A 191 0.68 1.01 8.26
C LYS A 191 2.01 0.35 7.88
N VAL A 192 3.15 0.89 8.34
CA VAL A 192 4.47 0.28 8.14
C VAL A 192 4.53 -1.11 8.80
N VAL A 193 3.84 -1.29 9.94
CA VAL A 193 3.72 -2.62 10.58
C VAL A 193 3.07 -3.62 9.65
N MET A 194 2.02 -3.21 8.93
CA MET A 194 1.32 -4.08 7.99
C MET A 194 2.20 -4.48 6.80
N GLN A 195 2.97 -3.53 6.26
CA GLN A 195 3.93 -3.81 5.18
C GLN A 195 5.01 -4.81 5.63
N LEU A 196 5.57 -4.62 6.83
CA LEU A 196 6.56 -5.53 7.41
C LEU A 196 5.99 -6.93 7.66
N VAL A 197 4.76 -7.02 8.18
CA VAL A 197 4.09 -8.30 8.42
C VAL A 197 3.83 -9.05 7.11
N ALA A 198 3.40 -8.36 6.05
CA ALA A 198 3.29 -8.95 4.73
C ALA A 198 4.64 -9.46 4.21
N GLY A 199 5.73 -8.70 4.40
CA GLY A 199 7.07 -9.17 4.06
C GLY A 199 7.51 -10.45 4.78
N VAL A 200 7.19 -10.59 6.07
CA VAL A 200 7.44 -11.84 6.82
C VAL A 200 6.58 -12.98 6.29
N LYS A 201 5.33 -12.70 5.93
CA LYS A 201 4.37 -13.71 5.49
C LYS A 201 4.52 -14.11 4.03
N ALA A 202 5.52 -13.59 3.32
CA ALA A 202 5.90 -14.14 2.03
C ALA A 202 6.26 -15.63 2.12
N GLU A 203 6.06 -16.33 1.02
CA GLU A 203 6.32 -17.77 0.87
C GLU A 203 7.55 -18.02 0.01
N GLU A 204 7.82 -17.13 -0.94
CA GLU A 204 8.91 -17.24 -1.89
C GLU A 204 9.67 -15.91 -2.02
N ALA A 205 10.94 -16.01 -2.40
CA ALA A 205 11.75 -14.88 -2.84
C ALA A 205 12.34 -15.14 -4.22
N LEU A 206 12.46 -14.06 -4.99
CA LEU A 206 13.00 -14.10 -6.34
C LEU A 206 14.50 -14.43 -6.33
N VAL A 207 14.91 -15.34 -7.21
CA VAL A 207 16.32 -15.68 -7.46
C VAL A 207 16.76 -15.14 -8.81
N ASP A 208 15.97 -15.38 -9.85
CA ASP A 208 16.23 -14.91 -11.21
C ASP A 208 14.93 -14.47 -11.88
N ALA A 209 14.86 -13.17 -12.21
CA ALA A 209 13.70 -12.56 -12.85
C ALA A 209 13.51 -13.01 -14.31
N GLU A 210 14.60 -13.24 -15.04
CA GLU A 210 14.55 -13.62 -16.47
C GLU A 210 14.17 -15.08 -16.65
N ALA A 211 14.67 -15.95 -15.75
CA ALA A 211 14.36 -17.37 -15.77
C ALA A 211 13.09 -17.74 -14.98
N GLY A 212 12.41 -16.76 -14.37
CA GLY A 212 11.23 -16.99 -13.53
C GLY A 212 11.50 -17.88 -12.31
N GLN A 213 12.71 -17.83 -11.75
CA GLN A 213 13.14 -18.73 -10.67
C GLN A 213 12.92 -18.10 -9.30
N TRP A 214 12.24 -18.86 -8.45
CA TRP A 214 11.90 -18.51 -7.08
C TRP A 214 12.43 -19.58 -6.12
N GLN A 215 12.68 -19.18 -4.88
CA GLN A 215 13.06 -20.10 -3.81
C GLN A 215 12.19 -19.87 -2.58
N PRO A 216 12.04 -20.86 -1.69
CA PRO A 216 11.32 -20.68 -0.44
C PRO A 216 11.87 -19.50 0.38
N TRP A 217 10.95 -18.70 0.95
CA TRP A 217 11.31 -17.54 1.75
C TRP A 217 11.91 -17.95 3.09
N GLN A 218 13.21 -17.69 3.25
CA GLN A 218 13.98 -18.17 4.39
C GLN A 218 13.77 -17.35 5.67
N TYR A 219 13.17 -16.16 5.56
CA TYR A 219 13.05 -15.21 6.67
C TYR A 219 11.62 -15.05 7.20
N GLY A 220 10.73 -16.01 6.91
CA GLY A 220 9.35 -16.01 7.39
C GLY A 220 9.18 -16.14 8.92
N SER A 221 10.29 -16.37 9.64
CA SER A 221 10.37 -16.43 11.10
C SER A 221 11.21 -15.31 11.72
N ALA A 222 11.53 -14.25 10.95
CA ALA A 222 12.35 -13.15 11.42
C ALA A 222 11.82 -12.57 12.76
N PRO A 223 12.65 -12.54 13.82
CA PRO A 223 12.18 -12.19 15.16
C PRO A 223 11.96 -10.69 15.38
N ILE A 224 12.48 -9.84 14.48
CA ILE A 224 12.40 -8.39 14.61
C ILE A 224 11.93 -7.80 13.28
N LEU A 225 10.84 -7.03 13.34
CA LEU A 225 10.36 -6.21 12.24
C LEU A 225 10.57 -4.76 12.60
N MET A 226 11.29 -4.02 11.76
CA MET A 226 11.80 -2.71 12.11
C MET A 226 11.51 -1.71 10.99
N GLY A 227 10.69 -0.71 11.28
CA GLY A 227 10.62 0.46 10.44
C GLY A 227 11.75 1.42 10.80
N VAL A 228 12.42 2.01 9.81
CA VAL A 228 13.50 2.95 10.01
C VAL A 228 13.13 4.30 9.39
N ALA A 229 12.79 5.27 10.24
CA ALA A 229 12.49 6.62 9.79
C ALA A 229 13.80 7.37 9.49
N VAL A 230 14.06 7.68 8.23
CA VAL A 230 15.24 8.43 7.78
C VAL A 230 14.84 9.90 7.62
N GLY A 231 15.46 10.79 8.38
CA GLY A 231 15.24 12.22 8.27
C GLY A 231 16.55 13.00 8.27
N GLU A 232 16.46 14.30 8.00
CA GLU A 232 17.64 15.17 7.86
C GLU A 232 18.43 15.35 9.16
N THR A 233 17.78 15.22 10.31
CA THR A 233 18.39 15.44 11.63
C THR A 233 18.79 14.18 12.36
N GLN A 234 18.18 13.04 12.05
CA GLN A 234 18.48 11.74 12.66
C GLN A 234 17.86 10.59 11.87
N VAL A 235 18.30 9.37 12.16
CA VAL A 235 17.58 8.15 11.82
C VAL A 235 16.92 7.59 13.08
N LEU A 236 15.64 7.23 12.99
CA LEU A 236 14.86 6.70 14.12
C LEU A 236 14.30 5.30 13.80
N PRO A 237 14.99 4.24 14.26
CA PRO A 237 14.48 2.87 14.20
C PRO A 237 13.32 2.66 15.18
N GLN A 238 12.28 1.96 14.73
CA GLN A 238 11.09 1.61 15.50
C GLN A 238 10.73 0.15 15.23
N GLN A 239 10.79 -0.68 16.27
CA GLN A 239 10.34 -2.07 16.18
C GLN A 239 8.81 -2.14 16.16
N ALA A 240 8.26 -2.96 15.27
CA ALA A 240 6.84 -3.29 15.28
C ALA A 240 6.48 -4.03 16.57
N ASN A 241 5.41 -3.59 17.23
CA ASN A 241 4.93 -4.23 18.45
C ASN A 241 4.44 -5.66 18.16
N PRO A 242 5.05 -6.71 18.76
CA PRO A 242 4.65 -8.10 18.53
C PRO A 242 3.17 -8.40 18.79
N ASN A 243 2.56 -7.68 19.75
CA ASN A 243 1.18 -7.91 20.17
C ASN A 243 0.14 -7.54 19.09
N VAL A 244 0.52 -6.77 18.07
CA VAL A 244 -0.41 -6.33 17.02
C VAL A 244 -0.12 -6.95 15.65
N LEU A 245 0.90 -7.81 15.53
CA LEU A 245 1.29 -8.38 14.23
C LEU A 245 0.18 -9.25 13.65
N LYS A 246 -0.48 -10.07 14.48
CA LYS A 246 -1.59 -10.95 14.08
C LYS A 246 -2.76 -10.17 13.48
N GLU A 247 -3.16 -9.08 14.14
CA GLU A 247 -4.28 -8.27 13.65
C GLU A 247 -3.91 -7.43 12.42
N ASN A 248 -2.65 -6.98 12.31
CA ASN A 248 -2.17 -6.36 11.08
C ASN A 248 -2.16 -7.34 9.90
N TRP A 249 -1.81 -8.61 10.12
CA TRP A 249 -1.88 -9.64 9.09
C TRP A 249 -3.32 -9.87 8.62
N ARG A 250 -4.26 -10.08 9.56
CA ARG A 250 -5.69 -10.25 9.25
C ARG A 250 -6.24 -9.06 8.48
N LYS A 251 -5.89 -7.84 8.89
CA LYS A 251 -6.27 -6.61 8.20
C LYS A 251 -5.71 -6.58 6.78
N PHE A 252 -4.46 -6.96 6.58
CA PHE A 252 -3.85 -7.02 5.24
C PHE A 252 -4.62 -7.98 4.32
N CYS A 253 -4.93 -9.20 4.79
CA CYS A 253 -5.71 -10.16 4.01
C CYS A 253 -7.11 -9.63 3.66
N ALA A 254 -7.79 -8.97 4.62
CA ALA A 254 -9.08 -8.34 4.35
C ALA A 254 -8.99 -7.24 3.29
N LEU A 255 -7.95 -6.39 3.34
CA LEU A 255 -7.72 -5.37 2.32
C LEU A 255 -7.41 -5.98 0.95
N ARG A 256 -6.72 -7.12 0.89
CA ARG A 256 -6.48 -7.84 -0.38
C ARG A 256 -7.78 -8.37 -0.98
N ARG A 257 -8.71 -8.84 -0.15
CA ARG A 257 -10.04 -9.25 -0.61
C ARG A 257 -10.86 -8.06 -1.11
N VAL A 258 -10.79 -6.92 -0.43
CA VAL A 258 -11.40 -5.67 -0.90
C VAL A 258 -10.85 -5.26 -2.26
N TRP A 259 -9.52 -5.28 -2.45
CA TRP A 259 -8.90 -4.99 -3.74
C TRP A 259 -9.42 -5.91 -4.86
N GLU A 260 -9.56 -7.21 -4.56
CA GLU A 260 -10.07 -8.20 -5.52
C GLU A 260 -11.47 -7.90 -6.00
N ILE A 261 -12.36 -7.64 -5.04
CA ILE A 261 -13.77 -7.38 -5.29
C ILE A 261 -13.91 -6.11 -6.10
N ASN A 262 -13.16 -5.05 -5.75
CA ASN A 262 -13.14 -3.81 -6.53
C ASN A 262 -12.70 -4.07 -7.98
N ARG A 263 -11.64 -4.85 -8.20
CA ARG A 263 -11.18 -5.20 -9.55
C ARG A 263 -12.26 -5.93 -10.35
N LEU A 264 -12.89 -6.95 -9.75
CA LEU A 264 -13.96 -7.72 -10.42
C LEU A 264 -15.16 -6.84 -10.77
N LEU A 265 -15.55 -5.93 -9.86
CA LEU A 265 -16.64 -4.99 -10.09
C LEU A 265 -16.32 -3.94 -11.16
N ASP A 266 -15.07 -3.52 -11.28
CA ASP A 266 -14.60 -2.59 -12.32
C ASP A 266 -14.50 -3.26 -13.69
N GLU A 267 -14.22 -4.57 -13.74
CA GLU A 267 -14.19 -5.38 -14.97
C GLU A 267 -15.60 -5.73 -15.50
N GLU A 268 -16.63 -5.70 -14.63
CA GLU A 268 -18.02 -5.87 -15.03
C GLU A 268 -18.52 -4.70 -15.87
N THR A 269 -18.91 -4.99 -17.11
CA THR A 269 -19.28 -3.99 -18.13
C THR A 269 -20.70 -3.41 -18.00
N GLY A 270 -21.45 -3.76 -16.95
CA GLY A 270 -22.84 -3.33 -16.72
C GLY A 270 -23.00 -2.19 -15.73
N ASP A 271 -24.09 -1.42 -15.83
CA ASP A 271 -24.46 -0.44 -14.80
C ASP A 271 -24.79 -1.16 -13.49
N HIS A 272 -24.07 -0.85 -12.41
CA HIS A 272 -24.33 -1.45 -11.09
C HIS A 272 -25.66 -0.97 -10.48
N LEU A 273 -26.19 0.15 -10.99
CA LEU A 273 -27.48 0.71 -10.61
C LEU A 273 -28.43 0.66 -11.82
N MET A 274 -29.41 -0.22 -11.74
CA MET A 274 -30.42 -0.35 -12.79
C MET A 274 -31.56 0.66 -12.59
N PRO A 275 -32.02 1.33 -13.64
CA PRO A 275 -33.17 2.23 -13.54
C PRO A 275 -34.43 1.46 -13.19
N VAL A 276 -35.13 1.89 -12.14
CA VAL A 276 -36.44 1.34 -11.78
C VAL A 276 -37.54 2.24 -12.34
N VAL A 277 -38.45 1.68 -13.13
CA VAL A 277 -39.62 2.41 -13.61
C VAL A 277 -40.67 2.46 -12.49
N PRO A 278 -41.31 3.61 -12.24
CA PRO A 278 -42.41 3.69 -11.28
C PRO A 278 -43.52 2.68 -11.62
N PRO A 279 -44.21 2.09 -10.63
CA PRO A 279 -45.32 1.19 -10.89
C PRO A 279 -46.39 1.91 -11.73
N PRO A 280 -47.00 1.22 -12.70
CA PRO A 280 -48.07 1.77 -13.52
C PRO A 280 -49.15 2.46 -12.68
N ALA A 281 -49.60 3.65 -13.09
CA ALA A 281 -50.55 4.46 -12.33
C ALA A 281 -51.87 3.74 -11.98
N HIS A 282 -52.26 2.72 -12.75
CA HIS A 282 -53.46 1.90 -12.47
C HIS A 282 -53.30 0.96 -11.27
N LEU A 283 -52.07 0.66 -10.83
CA LEU A 283 -51.76 -0.08 -9.61
C LEU A 283 -51.63 0.84 -8.38
N LEU A 284 -51.46 2.15 -8.60
CA LEU A 284 -51.47 3.18 -7.56
C LEU A 284 -52.88 3.74 -7.31
N ALA A 285 -53.85 3.42 -8.16
CA ALA A 285 -55.25 3.68 -7.87
C ALA A 285 -55.65 2.82 -6.68
N THR A 286 -56.22 3.45 -5.65
CA THR A 286 -56.85 2.74 -4.54
C THR A 286 -57.73 1.63 -5.13
N PRO A 287 -57.53 0.36 -4.76
CA PRO A 287 -58.39 -0.69 -5.28
C PRO A 287 -59.83 -0.29 -4.97
N PRO A 288 -60.79 -0.37 -5.92
CA PRO A 288 -62.19 -0.41 -5.51
C PRO A 288 -62.29 -1.55 -4.49
N ALA A 289 -62.99 -1.32 -3.37
CA ALA A 289 -63.11 -2.27 -2.27
C ALA A 289 -63.23 -3.71 -2.81
N VAL A 290 -62.15 -4.49 -2.71
CA VAL A 290 -62.10 -5.84 -3.27
C VAL A 290 -62.97 -6.70 -2.36
N ASP A 291 -64.01 -7.29 -2.95
CA ASP A 291 -64.77 -8.39 -2.36
C ASP A 291 -63.78 -9.49 -1.92
N PRO A 292 -63.84 -10.08 -0.70
CA PRO A 292 -62.77 -10.88 -0.10
C PRO A 292 -62.36 -12.18 -0.83
N ALA A 293 -62.77 -12.39 -2.08
CA ALA A 293 -62.56 -13.61 -2.85
C ALA A 293 -61.53 -13.48 -3.99
N GLN A 294 -60.91 -12.33 -4.24
CA GLN A 294 -59.88 -12.20 -5.29
C GLN A 294 -58.49 -11.87 -4.74
N VAL A 295 -57.66 -12.90 -4.70
CA VAL A 295 -56.21 -12.81 -4.45
C VAL A 295 -55.58 -12.12 -5.66
N VAL A 296 -55.05 -10.91 -5.45
CA VAL A 296 -54.21 -10.23 -6.44
C VAL A 296 -52.78 -10.68 -6.20
N GLU A 297 -52.18 -11.35 -7.17
CA GLU A 297 -50.76 -11.74 -7.10
C GLU A 297 -49.85 -10.51 -7.12
N PRO A 298 -48.75 -10.50 -6.35
CA PRO A 298 -47.84 -9.37 -6.29
C PRO A 298 -47.17 -9.11 -7.64
N VAL A 299 -47.04 -7.83 -7.98
CA VAL A 299 -46.35 -7.34 -9.18
C VAL A 299 -44.90 -7.79 -9.13
N SER A 300 -44.53 -8.63 -10.11
CA SER A 300 -43.16 -9.09 -10.34
C SER A 300 -42.26 -7.87 -10.59
N VAL A 301 -41.31 -7.65 -9.69
CA VAL A 301 -40.02 -7.07 -10.07
C VAL A 301 -39.50 -7.97 -11.18
N GLN A 302 -39.05 -7.42 -12.32
CA GLN A 302 -38.41 -8.24 -13.34
C GLN A 302 -37.20 -8.90 -12.68
N GLU A 303 -37.35 -10.17 -12.30
CA GLU A 303 -36.24 -11.00 -11.92
C GLU A 303 -35.35 -11.10 -13.15
N VAL A 304 -34.10 -10.67 -12.99
CA VAL A 304 -33.10 -10.87 -14.04
C VAL A 304 -32.87 -12.38 -14.10
N GLU A 305 -33.30 -13.03 -15.19
CA GLU A 305 -33.08 -14.46 -15.39
C GLU A 305 -31.59 -14.78 -15.18
N GLY A 306 -31.28 -15.58 -14.17
CA GLY A 306 -29.90 -15.98 -13.81
C GLY A 306 -29.23 -15.18 -12.69
N ALA A 307 -29.89 -14.19 -12.09
CA ALA A 307 -29.39 -13.56 -10.87
C ALA A 307 -29.57 -14.50 -9.67
N PRO A 308 -28.54 -14.69 -8.82
CA PRO A 308 -28.70 -15.47 -7.59
C PRO A 308 -29.78 -14.84 -6.71
N SER A 309 -30.61 -15.67 -6.10
CA SER A 309 -31.62 -15.21 -5.17
C SER A 309 -30.95 -14.52 -3.95
N LEU A 310 -31.65 -13.57 -3.33
CA LEU A 310 -31.15 -12.91 -2.11
C LEU A 310 -30.87 -13.90 -0.98
N GLU A 311 -31.53 -15.07 -1.00
CA GLU A 311 -31.30 -16.17 -0.05
C GLU A 311 -30.00 -16.96 -0.35
N GLU A 312 -29.65 -17.15 -1.64
CA GLU A 312 -28.39 -17.78 -2.04
C GLU A 312 -27.17 -16.92 -1.66
N LEU A 313 -27.28 -15.59 -1.75
CA LEU A 313 -26.23 -14.66 -1.32
C LEU A 313 -25.94 -14.71 0.20
N ALA A 314 -26.93 -15.12 1.02
CA ALA A 314 -26.76 -15.25 2.47
C ALA A 314 -26.04 -16.53 2.89
N LEU A 315 -26.10 -17.58 2.05
CA LEU A 315 -25.45 -18.87 2.29
C LEU A 315 -23.94 -18.82 2.02
N ASP A 316 -23.52 -18.07 1.00
CA ASP A 316 -22.09 -17.94 0.65
C ASP A 316 -21.27 -17.19 1.71
N ALA A 317 -21.84 -16.14 2.33
CA ALA A 317 -21.16 -15.43 3.43
C ALA A 317 -20.88 -16.33 4.65
N SER A 318 -21.71 -17.36 4.87
CA SER A 318 -21.59 -18.30 5.98
C SER A 318 -20.59 -19.44 5.69
N SER A 319 -20.35 -19.76 4.40
CA SER A 319 -19.37 -20.77 3.98
C SER A 319 -17.95 -20.20 3.85
N GLU A 320 -17.82 -18.96 3.36
CA GLU A 320 -16.53 -18.26 3.22
C GLU A 320 -15.88 -17.93 4.56
N THR A 321 -16.69 -17.63 5.59
CA THR A 321 -16.19 -17.38 6.95
C THR A 321 -15.62 -18.64 7.62
N ALA A 322 -16.08 -19.83 7.24
CA ALA A 322 -15.57 -21.10 7.77
C ALA A 322 -14.22 -21.50 7.14
N THR A 323 -14.04 -21.27 5.83
CA THR A 323 -12.81 -21.61 5.09
C THR A 323 -11.66 -20.64 5.40
N ALA A 324 -11.97 -19.37 5.66
CA ALA A 324 -11.00 -18.35 6.08
C ALA A 324 -10.42 -18.60 7.49
N LEU A 325 -11.12 -19.38 8.34
CA LEU A 325 -10.68 -19.75 9.68
C LEU A 325 -9.91 -21.08 9.73
N SER A 326 -10.17 -22.01 8.80
CA SER A 326 -9.56 -23.36 8.81
C SER A 326 -8.15 -23.42 8.22
N SER A 327 -7.74 -22.44 7.40
CA SER A 327 -6.40 -22.39 6.79
C SER A 327 -5.30 -21.87 7.75
N ILE A 328 -5.61 -21.77 9.04
CA ILE A 328 -4.69 -21.34 10.10
C ILE A 328 -4.23 -22.60 10.86
N GLU A 329 -3.43 -23.46 10.22
CA GLU A 329 -2.74 -24.52 10.97
C GLU A 329 -1.49 -23.93 11.66
N GLU A 330 -1.48 -24.01 12.99
CA GLU A 330 -0.29 -23.77 13.81
C GLU A 330 0.72 -24.90 13.59
N PRO A 331 2.04 -24.63 13.50
CA PRO A 331 3.02 -25.69 13.59
C PRO A 331 2.99 -26.23 15.03
N THR A 332 2.54 -27.46 15.18
CA THR A 332 2.57 -28.22 16.42
C THR A 332 4.02 -28.34 16.90
N ALA A 333 4.35 -27.62 17.98
CA ALA A 333 5.59 -27.85 18.71
C ALA A 333 5.48 -29.17 19.47
N GLU A 334 6.02 -30.25 18.88
CA GLU A 334 6.34 -31.46 19.64
C GLU A 334 7.37 -31.11 20.72
N ARG A 335 6.90 -31.04 21.97
CA ARG A 335 7.76 -31.23 23.14
C ARG A 335 8.00 -32.72 23.31
N GLY A 336 9.15 -33.19 22.84
CA GLY A 336 9.72 -34.49 23.22
C GLY A 336 10.72 -34.31 24.35
N ASN A 337 10.43 -34.98 25.48
CA ASN A 337 11.22 -35.28 26.69
C ASN A 337 12.62 -34.67 26.86
#